data_AF-A8M3W7-F1
#
_entry.id   AF-A8M3W7-F1
#
_cell.length_a   1.000
_cell.length_b   1.000
_cell.length_c   1.000
_cell.angle_alpha   90.00
_cell.angle_beta   90.00
_cell.angle_gamma   90.00
#
_symmetry.space_group_name_H-M   'P 1'
#
loop_
_entity.id
_entity.type
_entity.pdbx_description
1 polymer ?
#
loop_
_entity_poly.entity_id
_entity_poly.type
_entity_poly.pdbx_seq_one_letter_code
_entity_poly.pdbx_strand_id
1 'polypeptide(L)'
;MALRADARRNREQIIAAARTLFSEVGVDVPMEEVARAAGVGVGTLYRRFSDRDELIKAVGLDNVTLLVDLAHQAERSEADPAAALIRLLRTTLELRLDITVMALSPRAFQAIQESHAIAQQRDEVIAAARRLLRRAQQAGTIRPDIDVGDMMLALFLLSRLVMPAADELGEMAFQRLFTLVVDGLRATSGSPLPGRPFDQHDLEVLRQGGMRVIDKPTVTGQG
;
A
#
# COMPACT_ATOMS: atom_id res chain seq x y z
N MET A 1 7.03 32.68 11.89
CA MET A 1 6.65 31.26 12.06
C MET A 1 5.57 30.79 11.07
N ALA A 2 4.65 31.65 10.62
CA ALA A 2 3.60 31.32 9.63
C ALA A 2 4.11 30.73 8.29
N LEU A 3 5.13 31.34 7.67
CA LEU A 3 5.70 30.86 6.40
C LEU A 3 6.25 29.41 6.44
N ARG A 4 6.71 28.94 7.61
CA ARG A 4 7.17 27.56 7.80
C ARG A 4 6.00 26.59 7.95
N ALA A 5 4.91 27.02 8.58
CA ALA A 5 3.68 26.25 8.72
C ALA A 5 2.98 26.10 7.35
N ASP A 6 2.90 27.18 6.57
CA ASP A 6 2.34 27.16 5.22
C ASP A 6 3.18 26.29 4.28
N ALA A 7 4.51 26.39 4.38
CA ALA A 7 5.43 25.52 3.64
C ALA A 7 5.23 24.03 3.93
N ARG A 8 5.00 23.69 5.21
CA ARG A 8 4.74 22.31 5.66
C ARG A 8 3.39 21.81 5.18
N ARG A 9 2.33 22.61 5.35
CA ARG A 9 0.98 22.27 4.88
C ARG A 9 0.94 22.04 3.37
N ASN A 10 1.61 22.89 2.59
CA ASN A 10 1.70 22.71 1.14
C ASN A 10 2.44 21.41 0.77
N ARG A 11 3.49 21.04 1.52
CA ARG A 11 4.20 19.77 1.30
C ARG A 11 3.29 18.57 1.58
N GLU A 12 2.57 18.58 2.71
CA GLU A 12 1.63 17.53 3.10
C GLU A 12 0.50 17.38 2.06
N GLN A 13 -0.04 18.50 1.55
CA GLN A 13 -1.05 18.50 0.48
C GLN A 13 -0.55 17.90 -0.83
N ILE A 14 0.68 18.25 -1.25
CA ILE A 14 1.28 17.68 -2.47
C ILE A 14 1.48 16.17 -2.31
N ILE A 15 1.98 15.71 -1.15
CA ILE A 15 2.19 14.29 -0.88
C ILE A 15 0.86 13.51 -0.89
N ALA A 16 -0.19 14.07 -0.27
CA ALA A 16 -1.52 13.45 -0.26
C ALA A 16 -2.11 13.34 -1.68
N ALA A 17 -2.05 14.41 -2.48
CA ALA A 17 -2.54 14.38 -3.86
C ALA A 17 -1.74 13.43 -4.75
N ALA A 18 -0.41 13.42 -4.62
CA ALA A 18 0.48 12.54 -5.36
C ALA A 18 0.20 11.06 -5.04
N ARG A 19 -0.02 10.70 -3.76
CA ARG A 19 -0.39 9.33 -3.35
C ARG A 19 -1.64 8.84 -4.07
N THR A 20 -2.70 9.65 -4.10
CA THR A 20 -3.94 9.31 -4.79
C THR A 20 -3.68 9.08 -6.27
N LEU A 21 -3.05 10.05 -6.96
CA LEU A 21 -2.78 9.93 -8.40
C LEU A 21 -1.85 8.76 -8.74
N PHE A 22 -0.81 8.53 -7.94
CA PHE A 22 0.11 7.40 -8.14
C PHE A 22 -0.59 6.05 -8.00
N SER A 23 -1.60 5.94 -7.14
CA SER A 23 -2.40 4.73 -6.99
C SER A 23 -3.43 4.51 -8.11
N GLU A 24 -3.90 5.58 -8.76
CA GLU A 24 -4.96 5.51 -9.79
C GLU A 24 -4.41 5.44 -11.21
N VAL A 25 -3.45 6.30 -11.51
CA VAL A 25 -2.93 6.54 -12.86
C VAL A 25 -1.51 5.99 -13.00
N GLY A 26 -0.82 5.79 -11.88
CA GLY A 26 0.59 5.39 -11.84
C GLY A 26 1.53 6.57 -11.59
N VAL A 27 2.78 6.26 -11.26
CA VAL A 27 3.78 7.25 -10.82
C VAL A 27 4.28 8.17 -11.93
N ASP A 28 3.96 7.87 -13.19
CA ASP A 28 4.36 8.64 -14.37
C ASP A 28 3.38 9.78 -14.73
N VAL A 29 2.28 9.93 -13.97
CA VAL A 29 1.32 11.04 -14.08
C VAL A 29 2.01 12.41 -14.14
N PRO A 30 1.65 13.35 -15.04
CA PRO A 30 2.32 14.65 -15.15
C PRO A 30 2.42 15.43 -13.83
N MET A 31 3.55 16.09 -13.57
CA MET A 31 3.75 16.87 -12.33
C MET A 31 2.76 18.04 -12.23
N GLU A 32 2.30 18.55 -13.37
CA GLU A 32 1.27 19.57 -13.50
C GLU A 32 -0.08 19.08 -12.98
N GLU A 33 -0.43 17.82 -13.24
CA GLU A 33 -1.65 17.21 -12.72
C GLU A 33 -1.57 17.02 -11.21
N VAL A 34 -0.40 16.64 -10.67
CA VAL A 34 -0.16 16.58 -9.23
C VAL A 34 -0.33 17.95 -8.59
N ALA A 35 0.27 19.00 -9.18
CA ALA A 35 0.15 20.36 -8.67
C ALA A 35 -1.31 20.83 -8.67
N ARG A 36 -2.04 20.58 -9.76
CA ARG A 36 -3.47 20.89 -9.90
C ARG A 36 -4.30 20.16 -8.85
N ALA A 37 -4.09 18.86 -8.67
CA ALA A 37 -4.80 18.07 -7.66
C ALA A 37 -4.50 18.53 -6.22
N ALA A 38 -3.27 18.98 -5.96
CA ALA A 38 -2.86 19.54 -4.67
C ALA A 38 -3.34 20.99 -4.45
N GLY A 39 -3.93 21.65 -5.45
CA GLY A 39 -4.36 23.04 -5.36
C GLY A 39 -3.20 24.04 -5.26
N VAL A 40 -2.01 23.68 -5.77
CA VAL A 40 -0.81 24.52 -5.74
C VAL A 40 -0.33 24.86 -7.15
N GLY A 41 0.42 25.96 -7.29
CA GLY A 41 1.11 26.27 -8.55
C GLY A 41 2.25 25.30 -8.83
N VAL A 42 2.48 24.97 -10.11
CA VAL A 42 3.56 24.06 -10.56
C VAL A 42 4.94 24.50 -10.07
N GLY A 43 5.23 25.81 -10.11
CA GLY A 43 6.48 26.35 -9.56
C GLY A 43 6.60 26.24 -8.03
N THR A 44 5.50 26.08 -7.30
CA THR A 44 5.53 25.76 -5.86
C THR A 44 5.86 24.29 -5.63
N LEU A 45 5.32 23.39 -6.46
CA LEU A 45 5.64 21.97 -6.41
C LEU A 45 7.13 21.72 -6.71
N TYR A 46 7.68 22.29 -7.79
CA TYR A 46 9.11 22.14 -8.12
C TYR A 46 10.06 22.77 -7.10
N ARG A 47 9.62 23.79 -6.36
CA ARG A 47 10.38 24.35 -5.22
C ARG A 47 10.40 23.43 -3.99
N ARG A 48 9.50 22.44 -3.92
CA ARG A 48 9.41 21.47 -2.82
C ARG A 48 9.97 20.11 -3.17
N PHE A 49 9.90 19.75 -4.44
CA PHE A 49 10.39 18.50 -5.00
C PHE A 49 11.08 18.84 -6.31
N SER A 50 12.41 18.78 -6.35
CA SER A 50 13.21 19.18 -7.51
C SER A 50 12.89 18.34 -8.73
N ASP A 51 12.49 17.08 -8.51
CA ASP A 51 12.12 16.14 -9.55
C ASP A 51 11.06 15.14 -9.06
N ARG A 52 10.66 14.26 -9.96
CA ARG A 52 9.67 13.20 -9.71
C ARG A 52 10.19 12.15 -8.72
N ASP A 53 11.47 11.83 -8.72
CA ASP A 53 12.03 10.80 -7.85
C ASP A 53 12.04 11.27 -6.39
N GLU A 54 12.30 12.56 -6.15
CA GLU A 54 12.14 13.17 -4.83
C GLU A 54 10.69 13.09 -4.35
N LEU A 55 9.71 13.38 -5.23
CA LEU A 55 8.30 13.24 -4.90
C LEU A 55 7.91 11.78 -4.60
N ILE A 56 8.37 10.83 -5.41
CA ILE A 56 8.13 9.40 -5.18
C ILE A 56 8.71 8.96 -3.83
N LYS A 57 9.97 9.33 -3.53
CA LYS A 57 10.63 9.01 -2.25
C LYS A 57 9.85 9.63 -1.08
N ALA A 58 9.37 10.86 -1.23
CA ALA A 58 8.59 11.53 -0.19
C ALA A 58 7.23 10.88 0.06
N VAL A 59 6.50 10.50 -1.00
CA VAL A 59 5.23 9.77 -0.88
C VAL A 59 5.46 8.39 -0.26
N GLY A 60 6.48 7.66 -0.73
CA GLY A 60 6.83 6.35 -0.18
C GLY A 60 7.16 6.41 1.31
N LEU A 61 7.98 7.38 1.72
CA LEU A 61 8.34 7.60 3.13
C LEU A 61 7.13 7.97 3.98
N ASP A 62 6.27 8.86 3.49
CA ASP A 62 5.06 9.26 4.21
C ASP A 62 4.09 8.08 4.39
N ASN A 63 3.92 7.26 3.33
CA ASN A 63 3.11 6.04 3.40
C ASN A 63 3.62 5.07 4.46
N VAL A 64 4.93 4.76 4.47
CA VAL A 64 5.47 3.82 5.47
C VAL A 64 5.48 4.43 6.88
N THR A 65 5.64 5.75 7.03
CA THR A 65 5.55 6.42 8.34
C THR A 65 4.14 6.27 8.91
N LEU A 66 3.11 6.51 8.09
CA LEU A 66 1.71 6.33 8.51
C LEU A 66 1.40 4.86 8.83
N LEU A 67 1.96 3.91 8.08
CA LEU A 67 1.82 2.48 8.39
C LEU A 67 2.47 2.09 9.71
N VAL A 68 3.65 2.65 10.04
CA VAL A 68 4.28 2.45 11.34
C VAL A 68 3.35 2.91 12.46
N ASP A 69 2.78 4.12 12.34
CA ASP A 69 1.83 4.65 13.33
C ASP A 69 0.60 3.77 13.48
N LEU A 70 0.01 3.32 12.36
CA LEU A 70 -1.15 2.43 12.35
C LEU A 70 -0.85 1.06 12.96
N ALA A 71 0.31 0.48 12.66
CA ALA A 71 0.73 -0.81 13.21
C ALA A 71 0.93 -0.71 14.72
N HIS A 72 1.61 0.34 15.20
CA HIS A 72 1.76 0.60 16.63
C HIS A 72 0.44 0.86 17.34
N GLN A 73 -0.48 1.59 16.70
CA GLN A 73 -1.84 1.77 17.23
C GLN A 73 -2.56 0.43 17.32
N ALA A 74 -2.48 -0.43 16.30
CA ALA A 74 -3.08 -1.76 16.31
C ALA A 74 -2.51 -2.65 17.43
N GLU A 75 -1.20 -2.60 17.68
CA GLU A 75 -0.58 -3.34 18.78
C GLU A 75 -1.07 -2.91 20.17
N ARG A 76 -1.32 -1.60 20.35
CA ARG A 76 -1.75 -1.03 21.64
C ARG A 76 -3.24 -1.18 21.93
N SER A 77 -4.07 -1.18 20.89
CA SER A 77 -5.52 -0.92 21.05
C SER A 77 -6.38 -2.16 21.24
N GLU A 78 -5.87 -3.37 21.01
CA GLU A 78 -6.73 -4.54 20.90
C GLU A 78 -6.37 -5.70 21.84
N ALA A 79 -7.41 -6.16 22.55
CA ALA A 79 -7.42 -7.46 23.21
C ALA A 79 -7.46 -8.61 22.20
N ASP A 80 -8.09 -8.41 21.04
CA ASP A 80 -8.17 -9.38 19.95
C ASP A 80 -7.09 -9.10 18.88
N PRO A 81 -6.02 -9.91 18.79
CA PRO A 81 -4.96 -9.71 17.81
C PRO A 81 -5.42 -9.90 16.35
N ALA A 82 -6.47 -10.68 16.08
CA ALA A 82 -6.96 -10.87 14.72
C ALA A 82 -7.69 -9.64 14.21
N ALA A 83 -8.58 -9.07 15.03
CA ALA A 83 -9.27 -7.84 14.68
C ALA A 83 -8.28 -6.68 14.44
N ALA A 84 -7.19 -6.62 15.22
CA ALA A 84 -6.13 -5.61 15.08
C ALA A 84 -5.42 -5.70 13.74
N LEU A 85 -5.07 -6.92 13.36
CA LEU A 85 -4.44 -7.21 12.09
C LEU A 85 -5.39 -6.89 10.92
N ILE A 86 -6.64 -7.33 11.00
CA ILE A 86 -7.65 -7.08 9.96
C ILE A 86 -7.90 -5.58 9.80
N ARG A 87 -7.98 -4.81 10.89
CA ARG A 87 -8.11 -3.35 10.82
C ARG A 87 -6.89 -2.71 10.19
N LEU A 88 -5.68 -3.12 10.55
CA LEU A 88 -4.45 -2.63 9.93
C LEU A 88 -4.45 -2.87 8.40
N LEU A 89 -4.82 -4.07 7.96
CA LEU A 89 -4.93 -4.42 6.54
C LEU A 89 -5.99 -3.56 5.82
N ARG A 90 -7.16 -3.38 6.43
CA ARG A 90 -8.26 -2.57 5.89
C ARG A 90 -7.83 -1.11 5.73
N THR A 91 -7.32 -0.49 6.79
CA THR A 91 -6.92 0.92 6.78
C THR A 91 -5.76 1.18 5.82
N THR A 92 -4.86 0.20 5.63
CA THR A 92 -3.80 0.26 4.61
C THR A 92 -4.37 0.42 3.20
N LEU A 93 -5.43 -0.32 2.86
CA LEU A 93 -6.10 -0.25 1.56
C LEU A 93 -6.88 1.04 1.41
N GLU A 94 -7.70 1.40 2.40
CA GLU A 94 -8.54 2.61 2.39
C GLU A 94 -7.71 3.89 2.22
N LEU A 95 -6.55 3.96 2.90
CA LEU A 95 -5.64 5.11 2.83
C LEU A 95 -4.61 5.00 1.70
N ARG A 96 -4.66 3.94 0.89
CA ARG A 96 -3.81 3.76 -0.30
C ARG A 96 -2.31 3.81 0.04
N LEU A 97 -1.95 3.18 1.16
CA LEU A 97 -0.58 3.20 1.69
C LEU A 97 0.32 2.12 1.09
N ASP A 98 -0.21 1.25 0.24
CA ASP A 98 0.53 0.14 -0.34
C ASP A 98 1.62 0.61 -1.32
N ILE A 99 2.86 0.62 -0.83
CA ILE A 99 4.05 0.94 -1.63
C ILE A 99 4.29 -0.07 -2.76
N THR A 100 3.74 -1.28 -2.67
CA THR A 100 3.92 -2.35 -3.65
C THR A 100 3.30 -1.96 -4.99
N VAL A 101 2.17 -1.25 -4.97
CA VAL A 101 1.53 -0.72 -6.19
C VAL A 101 2.41 0.32 -6.87
N MET A 102 2.99 1.25 -6.11
CA MET A 102 3.92 2.23 -6.66
C MET A 102 5.16 1.56 -7.25
N ALA A 103 5.70 0.54 -6.57
CA ALA A 103 6.89 -0.21 -6.97
C ALA A 103 6.70 -1.14 -8.18
N LEU A 104 5.53 -1.13 -8.83
CA LEU A 104 5.33 -1.73 -10.15
C LEU A 104 6.01 -0.91 -11.25
N SER A 105 6.13 0.40 -11.07
CA SER A 105 6.94 1.22 -11.96
C SER A 105 8.41 0.95 -11.67
N PRO A 106 9.23 0.63 -12.70
CA PRO A 106 10.67 0.46 -12.52
C PRO A 106 11.33 1.68 -11.90
N ARG A 107 10.87 2.89 -12.27
CA ARG A 107 11.36 4.16 -11.73
C ARG A 107 11.07 4.28 -10.24
N ALA A 108 9.82 4.09 -9.85
CA ALA A 108 9.45 4.21 -8.43
C ALA A 108 10.08 3.10 -7.58
N PHE A 109 10.18 1.89 -8.12
CA PHE A 109 10.90 0.81 -7.45
C PHE A 109 12.35 1.21 -7.15
N GLN A 110 13.09 1.68 -8.16
CA GLN A 110 14.47 2.10 -7.97
C GLN A 110 14.57 3.22 -6.93
N ALA A 111 13.72 4.25 -7.05
CA ALA A 111 13.70 5.37 -6.11
C ALA A 111 13.40 4.92 -4.66
N ILE A 112 12.48 3.99 -4.46
CA ILE A 112 12.13 3.46 -3.14
C ILE A 112 13.27 2.62 -2.56
N GLN A 113 13.91 1.76 -3.36
CA GLN A 113 15.00 0.89 -2.89
C GLN A 113 16.27 1.64 -2.50
N GLU A 114 16.56 2.75 -3.17
CA GLU A 114 17.68 3.63 -2.81
C GLU A 114 17.49 4.31 -1.45
N SER A 115 16.28 4.30 -0.88
CA SER A 115 15.96 4.97 0.37
C SER A 115 16.08 4.04 1.58
N HIS A 116 17.21 4.14 2.30
CA HIS A 116 17.41 3.44 3.57
C HIS A 116 16.31 3.74 4.60
N ALA A 117 15.80 4.97 4.64
CA ALA A 117 14.75 5.36 5.57
C ALA A 117 13.43 4.61 5.30
N ILE A 118 13.07 4.43 4.02
CA ILE A 118 11.88 3.66 3.65
C ILE A 118 12.08 2.19 4.00
N ALA A 119 13.25 1.63 3.69
CA ALA A 119 13.57 0.24 4.01
C ALA A 119 13.45 -0.05 5.52
N GLN A 120 14.02 0.82 6.37
CA GLN A 120 13.97 0.67 7.82
C GLN A 120 12.53 0.69 8.36
N GLN A 121 11.71 1.67 7.93
CA GLN A 121 10.32 1.77 8.40
C GLN A 121 9.45 0.62 7.87
N ARG A 122 9.67 0.18 6.62
CA ARG A 122 9.00 -1.00 6.07
C ARG A 122 9.28 -2.24 6.92
N ASP A 123 10.55 -2.46 7.28
CA ASP A 123 10.93 -3.62 8.10
C ASP A 123 10.30 -3.55 9.50
N GLU A 124 10.13 -2.34 10.05
CA GLU A 124 9.39 -2.11 11.31
C GLU A 124 7.90 -2.46 11.17
N VAL A 125 7.22 -2.02 10.10
CA VAL A 125 5.82 -2.38 9.81
C VAL A 125 5.67 -3.90 9.68
N ILE A 126 6.56 -4.56 8.93
CA ILE A 126 6.56 -6.01 8.76
C ILE A 126 6.73 -6.71 10.11
N ALA A 127 7.64 -6.22 10.96
CA ALA A 127 7.86 -6.79 12.29
C ALA A 127 6.62 -6.65 13.18
N ALA A 128 5.95 -5.49 13.16
CA ALA A 128 4.72 -5.25 13.91
C ALA A 128 3.56 -6.13 13.43
N ALA A 129 3.32 -6.17 12.11
CA ALA A 129 2.31 -7.04 11.50
C ALA A 129 2.56 -8.52 11.84
N ARG A 130 3.82 -8.97 11.83
CA ARG A 130 4.18 -10.35 12.19
C ARG A 130 3.90 -10.65 13.66
N ARG A 131 4.12 -9.70 14.57
CA ARG A 131 3.78 -9.87 16.00
C ARG A 131 2.27 -10.02 16.20
N LEU A 132 1.47 -9.20 15.52
CA LEU A 132 0.00 -9.33 15.52
C LEU A 132 -0.45 -10.68 14.96
N LEU A 133 0.09 -11.08 13.80
CA LEU A 133 -0.21 -12.38 13.18
C LEU A 133 0.08 -13.55 14.12
N ARG A 134 1.29 -13.59 14.72
CA ARG A 134 1.65 -14.69 15.63
C ARG A 134 0.74 -14.76 16.84
N ARG A 135 0.34 -13.62 17.41
CA ARG A 135 -0.63 -13.59 18.51
C ARG A 135 -2.00 -14.12 18.08
N ALA A 136 -2.46 -13.77 16.88
CA ALA A 136 -3.72 -14.25 16.33
C ALA A 136 -3.71 -15.76 16.03
N GLN A 137 -2.57 -16.27 15.53
CA GLN A 137 -2.35 -17.71 15.30
C GLN A 137 -2.30 -18.49 16.62
N GLN A 138 -1.61 -17.97 17.64
CA GLN A 138 -1.57 -18.56 18.99
C GLN A 138 -2.96 -18.60 19.64
N ALA A 139 -3.80 -17.59 19.37
CA ALA A 139 -5.20 -17.55 19.81
C ALA A 139 -6.13 -18.48 19.00
N GLY A 140 -5.63 -19.13 17.94
CA GLY A 140 -6.43 -20.00 17.07
C GLY A 140 -7.47 -19.25 16.22
N THR A 141 -7.32 -17.95 16.06
CA THR A 141 -8.26 -17.09 15.28
C THR A 141 -7.86 -16.97 13.81
N ILE A 142 -6.57 -17.06 13.51
CA ILE A 142 -6.00 -17.00 12.17
C ILE A 142 -5.26 -18.31 11.88
N ARG A 143 -5.30 -18.77 10.62
CA ARG A 143 -4.66 -20.02 10.18
C ARG A 143 -3.13 -19.98 10.38
N PRO A 144 -2.50 -21.11 10.74
CA PRO A 144 -1.08 -21.14 11.11
C PRO A 144 -0.11 -21.23 9.91
N ASP A 145 -0.63 -21.53 8.72
CA ASP A 145 0.11 -21.80 7.48
C ASP A 145 0.25 -20.57 6.57
N ILE A 146 0.31 -19.37 7.17
CA ILE A 146 0.57 -18.08 6.50
C ILE A 146 1.60 -17.24 7.27
N ASP A 147 2.25 -16.31 6.57
CA ASP A 147 3.07 -15.22 7.14
C ASP A 147 2.65 -13.87 6.51
N VAL A 148 3.34 -12.79 6.88
CA VAL A 148 3.13 -11.42 6.39
C VAL A 148 3.28 -11.34 4.87
N GLY A 149 4.11 -12.17 4.24
CA GLY A 149 4.25 -12.18 2.78
C GLY A 149 2.94 -12.55 2.07
N ASP A 150 2.23 -13.56 2.55
CA ASP A 150 0.93 -13.96 2.00
C ASP A 150 -0.09 -12.82 2.11
N MET A 151 -0.10 -12.13 3.26
CA MET A 151 -0.99 -10.98 3.47
C MET A 151 -0.64 -9.79 2.57
N MET A 152 0.65 -9.52 2.35
CA MET A 152 1.08 -8.47 1.42
C MET A 152 0.66 -8.79 -0.02
N LEU A 153 0.74 -10.04 -0.47
CA LEU A 153 0.22 -10.45 -1.78
C LEU A 153 -1.30 -10.28 -1.87
N ALA A 154 -2.03 -10.66 -0.82
CA ALA A 154 -3.48 -10.46 -0.77
C ALA A 154 -3.87 -8.97 -0.84
N LEU A 155 -3.17 -8.11 -0.08
CA LEU A 155 -3.34 -6.65 -0.14
C LEU A 155 -3.06 -6.12 -1.54
N PHE A 156 -1.97 -6.56 -2.16
CA PHE A 156 -1.58 -6.16 -3.50
C PHE A 156 -2.65 -6.53 -4.56
N LEU A 157 -3.25 -7.71 -4.46
CA LEU A 157 -4.33 -8.14 -5.36
C LEU A 157 -5.61 -7.30 -5.15
N LEU A 158 -5.95 -7.01 -3.89
CA LEU A 158 -7.12 -6.19 -3.56
C LEU A 158 -6.96 -4.74 -4.01
N SER A 159 -5.78 -4.14 -3.81
CA SER A 159 -5.49 -2.77 -4.23
C SER A 159 -5.58 -2.61 -5.76
N ARG A 160 -5.13 -3.62 -6.53
CA ARG A 160 -5.28 -3.65 -7.99
C ARG A 160 -6.74 -3.68 -8.46
N LEU A 161 -7.57 -4.51 -7.84
CA LEU A 161 -8.89 -4.84 -8.37
C LEU A 161 -9.94 -3.76 -8.08
N VAL A 162 -9.84 -3.09 -6.94
CA VAL A 162 -10.96 -2.28 -6.42
C VAL A 162 -10.72 -0.77 -6.45
N MET A 163 -9.48 -0.35 -6.57
CA MET A 163 -9.14 1.08 -6.57
C MET A 163 -9.60 1.92 -7.78
N PRO A 164 -9.98 1.37 -8.95
CA PRO A 164 -10.48 2.19 -10.05
C PRO A 164 -11.91 2.75 -9.89
N ALA A 165 -12.71 2.27 -8.93
CA ALA A 165 -14.14 2.56 -8.89
C ALA A 165 -14.55 3.35 -7.64
N ALA A 166 -14.68 4.67 -7.79
CA ALA A 166 -15.26 5.56 -6.79
C ALA A 166 -16.81 5.61 -6.85
N ASP A 167 -17.42 4.54 -7.38
CA ASP A 167 -18.87 4.38 -7.44
C ASP A 167 -19.36 3.34 -6.40
N GLU A 168 -20.68 3.27 -6.22
CA GLU A 168 -21.30 2.36 -5.25
C GLU A 168 -20.95 0.89 -5.51
N LEU A 169 -20.73 0.52 -6.78
CA LEU A 169 -20.36 -0.84 -7.18
C LEU A 169 -18.91 -1.17 -6.77
N GLY A 170 -17.99 -0.23 -6.93
CA GLY A 170 -16.60 -0.34 -6.49
C GLY A 170 -16.49 -0.55 -4.98
N GLU A 171 -17.18 0.27 -4.20
CA GLU A 171 -17.21 0.13 -2.73
C GLU A 171 -17.83 -1.22 -2.32
N MET A 172 -18.92 -1.63 -2.97
CA MET A 172 -19.51 -2.95 -2.71
C MET A 172 -18.54 -4.08 -3.04
N ALA A 173 -17.84 -3.99 -4.18
CA ALA A 173 -16.83 -4.97 -4.56
C ALA A 173 -15.69 -5.02 -3.53
N PHE A 174 -15.24 -3.86 -3.02
CA PHE A 174 -14.21 -3.75 -1.98
C PHE A 174 -14.60 -4.53 -0.74
N GLN A 175 -15.76 -4.20 -0.18
CA GLN A 175 -16.24 -4.79 1.06
C GLN A 175 -16.40 -6.30 0.92
N ARG A 176 -16.94 -6.77 -0.20
CA ARG A 176 -17.14 -8.20 -0.46
C ARG A 176 -15.82 -8.94 -0.61
N LEU A 177 -14.91 -8.44 -1.45
CA LEU A 177 -13.63 -9.10 -1.72
C LEU A 177 -12.70 -9.08 -0.50
N PHE A 178 -12.64 -7.95 0.21
CA PHE A 178 -11.90 -7.86 1.46
C PHE A 178 -12.42 -8.86 2.50
N THR A 179 -13.75 -8.96 2.64
CA THR A 179 -14.36 -9.93 3.57
C THR A 179 -14.03 -11.37 3.17
N LEU A 180 -14.12 -11.72 1.88
CA LEU A 180 -13.74 -13.05 1.40
C LEU A 180 -12.27 -13.40 1.70
N VAL A 181 -11.36 -12.44 1.49
CA VAL A 181 -9.95 -12.62 1.82
C VAL A 181 -9.79 -12.84 3.32
N VAL A 182 -10.37 -11.98 4.16
CA VAL A 182 -10.30 -12.10 5.62
C VAL A 182 -10.86 -13.42 6.13
N ASP A 183 -12.00 -13.87 5.61
CA ASP A 183 -12.60 -15.15 5.98
C ASP A 183 -11.68 -16.33 5.58
N GLY A 184 -10.96 -16.21 4.46
CA GLY A 184 -9.94 -17.17 4.04
C GLY A 184 -8.67 -17.20 4.91
N LEU A 185 -8.43 -16.17 5.73
CA LEU A 185 -7.33 -16.13 6.70
C LEU A 185 -7.70 -16.75 8.05
N ARG A 186 -9.00 -16.93 8.34
CA ARG A 186 -9.44 -17.45 9.65
C ARG A 186 -9.07 -18.92 9.81
N ALA A 187 -8.83 -19.35 11.06
CA ALA A 187 -8.42 -20.73 11.34
C ALA A 187 -9.41 -21.81 10.88
N THR A 188 -10.68 -21.45 10.64
CA THR A 188 -11.73 -22.36 10.17
C THR A 188 -11.76 -22.56 8.65
N SER A 189 -10.87 -21.91 7.88
CA SER A 189 -10.95 -21.79 6.41
C SER A 189 -10.60 -23.06 5.60
N GLY A 190 -10.70 -24.26 6.17
CA GLY A 190 -10.51 -25.53 5.45
C GLY A 190 -9.05 -25.95 5.24
N SER A 191 -8.79 -26.72 4.18
CA SER A 191 -7.53 -27.44 3.91
C SER A 191 -6.25 -26.58 3.96
N PRO A 192 -5.08 -27.19 4.25
CA PRO A 192 -3.79 -26.49 4.24
C PRO A 192 -3.52 -25.77 2.91
N LEU A 193 -2.89 -24.61 2.96
CA LEU A 193 -2.39 -23.94 1.76
C LEU A 193 -1.27 -24.77 1.12
N PRO A 194 -1.18 -24.78 -0.22
CA PRO A 194 -0.07 -25.45 -0.90
C PRO A 194 1.23 -24.69 -0.68
N GLY A 195 2.32 -25.43 -0.46
CA GLY A 195 3.67 -24.86 -0.35
C GLY A 195 3.99 -24.30 1.04
N ARG A 196 4.97 -23.40 1.09
CA ARG A 196 5.37 -22.68 2.31
C ARG A 196 4.86 -21.23 2.26
N PRO A 197 4.65 -20.57 3.41
CA PRO A 197 4.40 -19.13 3.45
C PRO A 197 5.45 -18.33 2.70
N PHE A 198 5.02 -17.23 2.09
CA PHE A 198 5.92 -16.30 1.41
C PHE A 198 6.70 -15.44 2.41
N ASP A 199 7.99 -15.27 2.15
CA ASP A 199 8.84 -14.32 2.86
C ASP A 199 9.08 -13.04 2.03
N GLN A 200 9.82 -12.09 2.60
CA GLN A 200 10.13 -10.82 1.95
C GLN A 200 10.98 -10.98 0.68
N HIS A 201 11.86 -12.00 0.64
CA HIS A 201 12.67 -12.28 -0.54
C HIS A 201 11.79 -12.80 -1.67
N ASP A 202 10.83 -13.68 -1.37
CA ASP A 202 9.88 -14.19 -2.36
C ASP A 202 9.06 -13.06 -2.99
N LEU A 203 8.59 -12.10 -2.17
CA LEU A 203 7.87 -10.92 -2.68
C LEU A 203 8.72 -10.11 -3.66
N GLU A 204 10.00 -9.92 -3.32
CA GLU A 204 10.93 -9.19 -4.16
C GLU A 204 11.19 -9.94 -5.48
N VAL A 205 11.35 -11.27 -5.43
CA VAL A 205 11.51 -12.12 -6.62
C VAL A 205 10.25 -12.10 -7.49
N LEU A 206 9.05 -12.24 -6.92
CA LEU A 206 7.78 -12.19 -7.66
C LEU A 206 7.59 -10.84 -8.37
N ARG A 207 8.03 -9.76 -7.71
CA ARG A 207 7.98 -8.41 -8.25
C ARG A 207 8.99 -8.20 -9.39
N GLN A 208 10.22 -8.70 -9.25
CA GLN A 208 11.28 -8.62 -10.29
C GLN A 208 11.03 -9.56 -11.47
N GLY A 209 10.54 -10.77 -11.21
CA GLY A 209 10.28 -11.83 -12.20
C GLY A 209 9.10 -11.55 -13.13
N GLY A 210 8.54 -10.34 -13.06
CA GLY A 210 7.38 -9.98 -13.82
C GLY A 210 6.15 -10.66 -13.23
N MET A 211 5.66 -10.11 -12.13
CA MET A 211 4.22 -9.91 -11.94
C MET A 211 3.69 -8.98 -13.05
N ARG A 212 3.93 -9.39 -14.30
CA ARG A 212 3.43 -8.82 -15.53
C ARG A 212 1.97 -9.15 -15.52
N VAL A 213 1.20 -8.09 -15.34
CA VAL A 213 -0.20 -8.04 -15.69
C VAL A 213 -0.32 -8.70 -17.07
N ILE A 214 -1.18 -9.71 -17.20
CA ILE A 214 -1.70 -10.04 -18.53
C ILE A 214 -2.42 -8.76 -18.94
N ASP A 215 -1.76 -7.95 -19.77
CA ASP A 215 -2.34 -6.71 -20.28
C ASP A 215 -3.75 -7.04 -20.79
N LYS A 216 -4.75 -6.26 -20.33
CA LYS A 216 -6.07 -6.33 -20.94
C LYS A 216 -5.84 -6.15 -22.45
N PRO A 217 -6.34 -7.06 -23.31
CA PRO A 217 -6.22 -6.85 -24.74
C PRO A 217 -6.83 -5.49 -25.02
N THR A 218 -6.03 -4.60 -25.61
CA THR A 218 -6.51 -3.34 -26.16
C THR A 218 -7.64 -3.73 -27.08
N VAL A 219 -8.89 -3.42 -26.69
CA VAL A 219 -10.01 -3.47 -27.61
C VAL A 219 -9.76 -2.29 -28.54
N THR A 220 -8.94 -2.51 -29.56
CA THR A 220 -8.97 -1.74 -30.80
C THR A 220 -10.33 -2.03 -31.42
N GLY A 221 -11.33 -1.27 -30.98
CA GLY A 221 -12.52 -1.06 -31.77
C GLY A 221 -12.18 -0.12 -32.90
N GLN A 222 -12.17 -0.64 -34.12
CA GLN A 222 -12.66 -0.05 -35.38
C GLN A 222 -13.02 -1.27 -36.23
N GLY A 223 -14.24 -1.45 -36.71
CA GLY A 223 -14.96 -0.53 -37.59
C GLY A 223 -15.03 -1.20 -38.95
#